data_AF-W2TV02-F1
#
_entry.id   AF-W2TV02-F1
#
_cell.length_a   1.000
_cell.length_b   1.000
_cell.length_c   1.000
_cell.angle_alpha   90.00
_cell.angle_beta   90.00
_cell.angle_gamma   90.00
#
_symmetry.space_group_name_H-M   'P 1'
#
loop_
_entity.id
_entity.type
_entity.pdbx_description
1 polymer ?
#
loop_
_entity_poly.entity_id
_entity_poly.type
_entity_poly.pdbx_seq_one_letter_code
_entity_poly.pdbx_strand_id
1 'polypeptide(L)' 'MAVVGVVRSHKDPLGGGLIKDPVKSKHCGHVYDRATLQQYISDNRARHNACYQCPYSLCPSKKNMDMKDMVDCPEFLLS' A
#
# COMPACT_ATOMS: atom_id res chain seq x y z
N MET A 1 5.48 3.23 -32.32
CA MET A 1 5.67 2.51 -31.04
C MET A 1 5.18 3.43 -29.94
N ALA A 2 4.02 3.13 -29.34
CA ALA A 2 3.47 3.93 -28.27
C ALA A 2 4.37 3.77 -27.05
N VAL A 3 4.98 4.86 -26.60
CA VAL A 3 5.66 4.89 -25.32
C VAL A 3 4.57 4.55 -24.30
N VAL A 4 4.63 3.35 -23.73
CA VAL A 4 3.82 3.02 -22.56
C VAL A 4 4.44 3.84 -21.45
N GLY A 5 4.01 5.09 -21.34
CA GLY A 5 4.25 5.92 -20.18
C GLY A 5 3.71 5.11 -19.01
N VAL A 6 4.60 4.46 -18.28
CA VAL A 6 4.29 3.92 -16.97
C VAL A 6 3.95 5.16 -16.16
N VAL A 7 2.67 5.53 -16.16
CA VAL A 7 2.13 6.48 -15.21
C VAL A 7 2.42 5.82 -13.88
N ARG A 8 3.56 6.17 -13.27
CA ARG A 8 3.87 5.98 -11.87
C ARG A 8 2.80 6.78 -11.16
N SER A 9 1.63 6.17 -11.10
CA SER A 9 0.48 6.70 -10.43
C SER A 9 0.94 6.67 -9.00
N HIS A 10 1.36 7.82 -8.48
CA HIS A 10 1.52 8.09 -7.06
C HIS A 10 0.16 7.97 -6.35
N LYS A 11 -0.73 7.11 -6.84
CA LYS A 11 -2.09 6.95 -6.43
C LYS A 11 -2.15 5.68 -5.61
N ASP A 12 -2.59 5.85 -4.38
CA ASP A 12 -2.66 4.75 -3.44
C ASP A 12 -3.71 3.71 -3.91
N PRO A 13 -3.33 2.43 -4.00
CA PRO A 13 -4.22 1.36 -4.47
C PRO A 13 -5.34 1.02 -3.48
N LEU A 14 -5.30 1.53 -2.24
CA LEU A 14 -6.38 1.41 -1.24
C LEU A 14 -7.43 2.53 -1.38
N GLY A 15 -7.25 3.44 -2.35
CA GLY A 15 -8.22 4.49 -2.66
C GLY A 15 -7.88 5.87 -2.07
N GLY A 16 -6.71 6.02 -1.45
CA GLY A 16 -6.27 7.24 -0.74
C GLY A 16 -5.95 8.47 -1.60
N GLY A 17 -6.03 8.35 -2.93
CA GLY A 17 -5.59 9.43 -3.81
C GLY A 17 -4.06 9.51 -3.84
N LEU A 18 -3.47 10.69 -3.73
CA LEU A 18 -2.03 10.92 -3.94
C LEU A 18 -1.21 10.51 -2.70
N ILE A 19 -0.27 9.57 -2.87
CA ILE A 19 0.66 9.08 -1.84
C ILE A 19 1.56 10.24 -1.42
N LYS A 20 1.50 10.61 -0.14
CA LYS A 20 2.36 11.65 0.45
C LYS A 20 3.47 11.02 1.30
N ASP A 21 3.15 9.91 1.94
CA ASP A 21 4.07 9.19 2.81
C ASP A 21 4.15 7.73 2.35
N PRO A 22 5.01 7.41 1.36
CA PRO A 22 5.15 6.07 0.82
C PRO A 22 5.73 5.13 1.88
N VAL A 23 4.95 4.11 2.23
CA VAL A 23 5.37 3.00 3.09
C VAL A 23 5.28 1.70 2.30
N LYS A 24 6.29 0.86 2.40
CA LYS A 24 6.32 -0.45 1.76
C LYS A 24 6.13 -1.56 2.79
N SER A 25 5.35 -2.57 2.45
CA SER A 25 5.26 -3.78 3.27
C SER A 25 6.52 -4.63 3.12
N LYS A 26 7.10 -5.09 4.24
CA LYS A 26 8.25 -6.01 4.23
C LYS A 26 7.93 -7.36 3.59
N HIS A 27 6.66 -7.78 3.64
CA HIS A 27 6.26 -9.13 3.19
C HIS A 27 6.01 -9.19 1.68
N CYS A 28 5.44 -8.14 1.09
CA CYS A 28 5.09 -8.13 -0.34
C CYS A 28 5.85 -7.09 -1.17
N GLY A 29 6.46 -6.09 -0.55
CA GLY A 29 7.17 -5.02 -1.25
C GLY A 29 6.28 -3.98 -1.93
N HIS A 30 4.95 -4.07 -1.81
CA HIS A 30 4.03 -3.06 -2.33
C HIS A 30 4.07 -1.79 -1.49
N VAL A 31 3.99 -0.65 -2.18
CA VAL A 31 4.01 0.70 -1.60
C VAL A 31 2.58 1.22 -1.47
N TYR A 32 2.30 1.83 -0.33
CA TYR A 32 1.04 2.44 0.05
C TYR A 32 1.31 3.80 0.69
N ASP A 33 0.28 4.61 0.81
CA ASP A 33 0.30 5.82 1.63
C ASP A 33 0.10 5.46 3.11
N ARG A 34 0.95 5.99 3.98
CA ARG A 34 0.92 5.71 5.42
C ARG A 34 -0.43 6.04 6.04
N ALA A 35 -1.00 7.20 5.73
CA ALA A 35 -2.26 7.64 6.32
C ALA A 35 -3.42 6.76 5.85
N THR A 36 -3.46 6.47 4.54
CA THR A 36 -4.50 5.62 3.94
C THR A 36 -4.43 4.19 4.46
N LEU A 37 -3.21 3.65 4.55
CA LEU A 37 -2.99 2.33 5.12
C LEU A 37 -3.38 2.28 6.60
N GLN A 38 -3.04 3.32 7.38
CA GLN A 38 -3.44 3.39 8.80
C GLN A 38 -4.96 3.34 8.95
N GLN A 39 -5.65 4.12 8.12
CA GLN A 39 -7.10 4.17 8.08
C GLN A 39 -7.68 2.80 7.70
N TYR A 40 -7.11 2.15 6.67
CA TYR A 40 -7.53 0.84 6.21
C TYR A 40 -7.36 -0.23 7.29
N ILE A 41 -6.21 -0.30 7.95
CA ILE A 41 -5.95 -1.26 9.05
C ILE A 41 -6.88 -0.96 10.23
N SER A 42 -7.07 0.31 10.58
CA SER A 42 -7.94 0.71 11.70
C SER A 42 -9.40 0.38 11.44
N ASP A 43 -9.93 0.65 10.24
CA ASP A 43 -11.30 0.32 9.85
C ASP A 43 -11.52 -1.20 9.85
N ASN A 44 -10.60 -1.97 9.27
CA ASN A 44 -10.70 -3.43 9.28
C ASN A 44 -10.61 -4.02 10.69
N ARG A 45 -9.74 -3.46 11.55
CA ARG A 45 -9.64 -3.87 12.96
C ARG A 45 -10.91 -3.52 13.74
N ALA A 46 -11.49 -2.34 13.52
CA ALA A 46 -12.75 -1.92 14.12
C ALA A 46 -13.93 -2.80 13.67
N ARG A 47 -13.92 -3.23 12.40
CA ARG A 47 -14.92 -4.16 11.84
C ARG A 47 -14.65 -5.63 12.19
N HIS A 48 -13.62 -5.93 12.98
CA HIS A 48 -13.17 -7.30 13.28
C HIS A 48 -12.97 -8.15 12.01
N ASN A 49 -12.57 -7.50 10.91
CA ASN A 49 -12.36 -8.17 9.64
C ASN A 49 -11.07 -9.01 9.73
N ALA A 50 -11.18 -10.31 9.48
CA ALA A 50 -10.01 -11.20 9.52
C ALA A 50 -9.13 -11.09 8.27
N CYS A 51 -9.64 -10.49 7.18
CA CYS A 51 -9.03 -10.48 5.85
C CYS A 51 -8.77 -9.05 5.35
N TYR A 52 -7.72 -8.40 5.86
CA TYR A 52 -7.23 -7.11 5.36
C TYR A 52 -5.84 -7.28 4.73
N GLN A 53 -5.82 -8.13 3.71
CA GLN A 53 -4.64 -8.44 2.93
C GLN A 53 -4.40 -7.37 1.86
N CYS A 54 -3.20 -7.40 1.31
CA CYS A 54 -2.84 -6.59 0.16
C CYS A 54 -3.88 -6.77 -0.99
N PRO A 55 -4.43 -5.69 -1.56
CA PRO A 55 -5.46 -5.77 -2.61
C PRO A 55 -4.94 -6.30 -3.95
N TYR A 56 -3.61 -6.43 -4.12
CA TYR A 56 -3.03 -7.04 -5.31
C TYR A 56 -3.34 -8.54 -5.35
N SER A 57 -4.15 -8.97 -6.31
CA SER A 57 -4.55 -10.36 -6.51
C SER A 57 -3.37 -11.33 -6.71
N LEU A 58 -2.24 -10.83 -7.23
CA LEU A 58 -1.01 -11.58 -7.46
C LEU A 58 -0.01 -11.49 -6.29
N CYS A 59 -0.42 -10.90 -5.17
CA CYS A 59 0.47 -10.77 -4.02
C CYS A 59 0.75 -12.14 -3.38
N PRO A 60 2.03 -12.55 -3.24
CA PRO A 60 2.38 -13.81 -2.60
C PRO A 60 2.13 -13.77 -1.09
N SER A 61 2.06 -12.57 -0.49
CA SER A 61 1.79 -12.42 0.94
C SER A 61 0.29 -12.43 1.21
N LYS A 62 -0.21 -13.57 1.70
CA LYS A 62 -1.55 -13.70 2.30
C LYS A 62 -1.57 -13.33 3.79
N LYS A 63 -0.58 -12.57 4.26
CA LYS A 63 -0.57 -12.07 5.64
C LYS A 63 -1.39 -10.79 5.75
N ASN A 64 -1.99 -10.60 6.92
CA ASN A 64 -2.68 -9.37 7.27
C ASN A 64 -1.67 -8.21 7.29
N MET A 65 -2.06 -7.08 6.72
CA MET A 65 -1.20 -5.90 6.67
C MET A 65 -1.13 -5.25 8.05
N ASP A 66 0.07 -5.16 8.63
CA ASP A 66 0.28 -4.47 9.90
C ASP A 66 1.26 -3.30 9.73
N MET A 67 1.01 -2.22 10.47
CA MET A 67 1.89 -1.04 10.49
C MET A 67 3.31 -1.39 10.96
N LYS A 68 3.48 -2.38 11.84
CA LYS A 68 4.79 -2.84 12.31
C LYS A 68 5.63 -3.49 11.22
N ASP A 69 4.96 -4.06 10.23
CA ASP A 69 5.58 -4.72 9.09
C ASP A 69 5.80 -3.78 7.90
N MET A 70 5.42 -2.50 8.04
CA MET A 70 5.66 -1.46 7.05
C MET A 70 7.02 -0.79 7.29
N VAL A 71 7.64 -0.34 6.21
CA VAL A 71 8.90 0.41 6.21
C VAL A 71 8.69 1.66 5.39
N ASP A 72 9.12 2.81 5.92
CA ASP A 72 9.14 4.05 5.17
C ASP A 72 10.03 3.90 3.92
N CYS A 73 9.46 4.23 2.75
CA CYS A 73 10.11 4.15 1.45
C CYS A 73 10.04 5.50 0.73
N PRO A 74 10.63 6.57 1.30
CA PRO A 74 10.56 7.92 0.75
C PRO A 74 11.18 8.03 -0.65
N GLU A 75 12.06 7.10 -1.02
CA GLU A 75 12.65 6.98 -2.37
C GLU A 75 11.59 6.86 -3.47
N PHE A 76 10.39 6.38 -3.15
CA PHE A 76 9.29 6.28 -4.11
C PHE A 76 8.81 7.64 -4.62
N LEU A 77 8.98 8.72 -3.83
CA LEU A 77 8.61 10.08 -4.21
C LEU A 77 9.75 10.87 -4.85
N LEU A 78 10.98 10.40 -4.71
CA LEU A 78 12.18 11.08 -5.20
C LEU A 78 12.50 10.74 -6.67
N SER A 79 11.75 9.84 -7.29
CA SER A 79 12.11 9.20 -8.56
C SER A 79 11.15 9.46 -9.71
#